data_AF-A0AAE1IM58-F1
#
_entry.id   AF-A0AAE1IM58-F1
#
_cell.length_a   1.000
_cell.length_b   1.000
_cell.length_c   1.000
_cell.angle_alpha   90.00
_cell.angle_beta   90.00
_cell.angle_gamma   90.00
#
_symmetry.space_group_name_H-M   'P 1'
#
loop_
_entity.id
_entity.type
_entity.pdbx_description
1 polymer ?
#
loop_
_entity_poly.entity_id
_entity_poly.type
_entity_poly.pdbx_seq_one_letter_code
_entity_poly.pdbx_strand_id
1 'polypeptide(L)'
;MPSYIGSSRLSLFSFTSLSLVQVRHVSSRERKKRRKPMTPFTSKIKKFKMKFYSSYKSRFRLLNDGTIRRWKEGKRHNAHLKSKKSKRRLRKPAIVPPAYAKVMKKLNFCA
;
A
#
# COMPACT_ATOMS: atom_id res chain seq x y z
N MET A 1 30.78 56.20 43.42
CA MET A 1 32.23 56.26 43.72
C MET A 1 32.64 54.88 44.21
N PRO A 2 33.69 54.22 43.70
CA PRO A 2 34.85 54.80 43.02
C PRO A 2 35.09 54.29 41.57
N SER A 3 35.70 55.20 40.84
CA SER A 3 36.35 55.16 39.53
C SER A 3 37.78 54.64 39.59
N TYR A 4 38.25 53.91 38.58
CA TYR A 4 39.65 53.88 38.08
C TYR A 4 39.58 53.38 36.62
N ILE A 5 39.82 54.20 35.58
CA ILE A 5 41.13 54.57 34.98
C ILE A 5 41.99 53.31 34.79
N GLY A 6 42.42 52.87 33.62
CA GLY A 6 42.45 53.41 32.26
C GLY A 6 43.58 52.65 31.53
N SER A 7 43.52 52.56 30.20
CA SER A 7 44.68 52.68 29.30
C SER A 7 44.35 52.12 27.93
N SER A 8 44.56 53.03 26.98
CA SER A 8 44.62 52.85 25.54
C SER A 8 45.67 51.81 25.13
N ARG A 9 45.38 51.11 24.03
CA ARG A 9 46.28 50.95 22.87
C ARG A 9 45.44 50.47 21.68
N LEU A 10 45.39 51.33 20.67
CA LEU A 10 44.91 50.98 19.34
C LEU A 10 45.90 49.98 18.73
N SER A 11 45.39 48.90 18.17
CA SER A 11 46.08 48.22 17.06
C SER A 11 45.05 47.62 16.13
N LEU A 12 44.99 48.21 14.94
CA LEU A 12 44.38 47.70 13.73
C LEU A 12 44.58 46.18 13.62
N PHE A 13 43.52 45.44 13.30
CA PHE A 13 43.58 44.39 12.28
C PHE A 13 42.15 43.99 11.94
N SER A 14 41.68 44.53 10.81
CA SER A 14 40.53 44.02 10.10
C SER A 14 40.82 42.57 9.71
N PHE A 15 40.24 41.63 10.41
CA PHE A 15 39.92 40.33 9.83
C PHE A 15 38.44 40.12 10.05
N THR A 16 37.70 40.30 8.96
CA THR A 16 36.38 39.72 8.76
C THR A 16 36.44 38.27 9.21
N SER A 17 35.93 37.98 10.41
CA SER A 17 35.80 36.61 10.88
C SER A 17 34.69 35.98 10.05
N LEU A 18 35.14 35.33 8.98
CA LEU A 18 34.45 34.28 8.25
C LEU A 18 33.38 33.66 9.15
N SER A 19 32.11 33.76 8.75
CA SER A 19 31.01 33.13 9.46
C SER A 19 31.36 31.67 9.68
N LEU A 20 31.75 31.33 10.90
CA LEU A 20 32.03 29.95 11.29
C LEU A 20 30.68 29.24 11.24
N VAL A 21 30.40 28.57 10.12
CA VAL A 21 29.30 27.63 10.00
C VAL A 21 29.62 26.52 10.98
N GLN A 22 29.09 26.66 12.20
CA GLN A 22 29.29 25.68 13.26
C GLN A 22 28.48 24.44 12.87
N VAL A 23 29.13 23.53 12.13
CA VAL A 23 28.54 22.25 11.73
C VAL A 23 28.36 21.41 12.99
N ARG A 24 27.16 21.47 13.58
CA ARG A 24 26.82 20.59 14.70
C ARG A 24 26.75 19.16 14.19
N HIS A 25 27.68 18.31 14.62
CA HIS A 25 27.63 16.87 14.38
C HIS A 25 26.46 16.27 15.17
N VAL A 26 25.28 16.32 14.56
CA VAL A 26 24.07 15.73 15.13
C VAL A 26 24.09 14.24 14.80
N SER A 27 24.21 13.40 15.83
CA SER A 27 24.16 11.94 15.64
C SER A 27 22.83 11.54 14.99
N SER A 28 22.84 10.47 14.20
CA SER A 28 21.62 9.91 13.58
C SER A 28 20.53 9.59 14.64
N ARG A 29 20.97 9.21 15.84
CA ARG A 29 20.14 8.96 17.03
C ARG A 29 19.40 10.22 17.49
N GLU A 30 20.11 11.35 17.57
CA GLU A 30 19.55 12.66 17.93
C GLU A 30 18.50 13.14 16.91
N ARG A 31 18.79 12.95 15.61
CA ARG A 31 17.87 13.30 14.51
C ARG A 31 16.60 12.44 14.54
N LYS A 32 16.70 11.16 14.91
CA LYS A 32 15.55 10.24 15.04
C LYS A 32 14.64 10.62 16.22
N LYS A 33 15.20 11.15 17.32
CA LYS A 33 14.45 11.59 18.50
C LYS A 33 13.63 12.87 18.26
N ARG A 34 14.15 13.78 17.44
CA ARG A 34 13.52 15.09 17.15
C ARG A 34 12.49 15.06 16.02
N ARG A 35 12.55 14.07 15.13
CA ARG A 35 11.60 13.93 14.01
C ARG A 35 10.36 13.16 14.45
N LYS A 36 9.17 13.70 14.17
CA LYS A 36 7.94 12.91 14.24
C LYS A 36 8.09 11.73 13.28
N PRO A 37 7.89 10.48 13.74
CA PRO A 37 8.03 9.33 12.85
C PRO A 37 6.98 9.43 11.73
N MET A 38 7.43 9.26 10.49
CA MET A 38 6.58 9.43 9.30
C MET A 38 5.43 8.39 9.25
N THR A 39 5.65 7.25 9.88
CA THR A 39 4.67 6.21 10.10
C THR A 39 4.58 5.90 11.60
N PRO A 40 3.40 5.55 12.12
CA PRO A 40 3.30 5.10 13.51
C PRO A 40 4.19 3.86 13.70
N PHE A 41 5.04 3.89 14.72
CA PHE A 41 5.98 2.79 15.05
C PHE A 41 5.23 1.49 15.37
N THR A 42 4.00 1.60 15.88
CA THR A 42 3.05 0.50 16.05
C THR A 42 1.76 0.84 15.31
N SER A 43 1.38 0.02 14.34
CA SER A 43 0.03 0.11 13.77
C SER A 43 -0.99 -0.22 14.86
N LYS A 44 -2.04 0.61 15.03
CA LYS A 44 -3.16 0.27 15.92
C LYS A 44 -3.61 -1.17 15.63
N ILE A 45 -3.80 -1.99 16.67
CA ILE A 45 -4.30 -3.37 16.54
C ILE A 45 -5.63 -3.31 15.80
N LYS A 46 -5.59 -3.55 14.49
CA LYS A 46 -6.76 -3.48 13.62
C LYS A 46 -7.30 -4.88 13.50
N LYS A 47 -8.56 -5.06 13.90
CA LYS A 47 -9.30 -6.29 13.60
C LYS A 47 -9.32 -6.46 12.07
N PHE A 48 -8.65 -7.47 11.55
CA PHE A 48 -8.66 -7.79 10.12
C PHE A 48 -9.91 -8.58 9.78
N LYS A 49 -10.76 -8.02 8.91
CA LYS A 49 -11.89 -8.75 8.33
C LYS A 49 -11.38 -9.54 7.13
N MET A 50 -11.73 -10.82 7.04
CA MET A 50 -11.50 -11.58 5.81
C MET A 50 -12.28 -10.95 4.66
N LYS A 51 -11.61 -10.74 3.54
CA LYS A 51 -12.21 -10.22 2.30
C LYS A 51 -11.87 -11.19 1.18
N PHE A 52 -12.87 -11.57 0.40
CA PHE A 52 -12.65 -12.29 -0.84
C PHE A 52 -12.06 -11.36 -1.91
N TYR A 53 -11.48 -11.94 -2.96
CA TYR A 53 -10.95 -11.18 -4.09
C TYR A 53 -12.07 -10.42 -4.80
N SER A 54 -11.86 -9.12 -5.05
CA SER A 54 -12.83 -8.28 -5.76
C SER A 54 -13.21 -8.81 -7.14
N SER A 55 -12.29 -9.56 -7.79
CA SER A 55 -12.53 -10.26 -9.05
C SER A 55 -13.69 -11.25 -8.98
N TYR A 56 -13.98 -11.84 -7.82
CA TYR A 56 -15.06 -12.81 -7.69
C TYR A 56 -16.44 -12.16 -7.82
N LYS A 57 -16.60 -10.92 -7.32
CA LYS A 57 -17.85 -10.16 -7.37
C LYS A 57 -18.35 -9.93 -8.80
N SER A 58 -17.44 -9.68 -9.74
CA SER A 58 -17.80 -9.39 -11.13
C SER A 58 -17.96 -10.63 -12.00
N ARG A 59 -17.33 -11.75 -11.63
CA ARG A 59 -17.22 -12.94 -12.51
C ARG A 59 -18.17 -14.08 -12.13
N PHE A 60 -18.49 -14.23 -10.85
CA PHE A 60 -19.26 -15.35 -10.33
C PHE A 60 -20.58 -14.87 -9.70
N ARG A 61 -21.59 -15.74 -9.73
CA ARG A 61 -22.89 -15.49 -9.10
C ARG A 61 -23.26 -16.68 -8.22
N LEU A 62 -23.74 -16.42 -7.01
CA LEU A 62 -24.28 -17.44 -6.13
C LEU A 62 -25.68 -17.83 -6.61
N LEU A 63 -25.98 -19.11 -6.52
CA LEU A 63 -27.31 -19.66 -6.70
C LEU A 63 -27.91 -19.98 -5.32
N ASN A 64 -29.23 -20.15 -5.25
CA ASN A 64 -29.95 -20.31 -3.97
C ASN A 64 -29.62 -21.63 -3.26
N ASP A 65 -29.17 -22.63 -4.01
CA ASP A 65 -28.68 -23.93 -3.54
C ASP A 65 -27.25 -23.86 -2.97
N GLY A 66 -26.61 -22.68 -2.97
CA GLY A 66 -25.24 -22.49 -2.48
C GLY A 66 -24.16 -22.91 -3.48
N THR A 67 -24.54 -23.26 -4.72
CA THR A 67 -23.58 -23.50 -5.80
C THR A 67 -23.19 -22.19 -6.48
N ILE A 68 -22.02 -22.19 -7.14
CA ILE A 68 -21.47 -20.99 -7.78
C ILE A 68 -21.61 -21.12 -9.28
N ARG A 69 -22.34 -20.20 -9.91
CA ARG A 69 -22.47 -20.07 -11.35
C ARG A 69 -21.33 -19.26 -11.95
N ARG A 70 -20.81 -19.72 -13.09
CA ARG A 70 -19.83 -19.04 -13.94
C ARG A 70 -20.26 -19.04 -15.41
N TRP A 71 -19.72 -18.10 -16.17
CA TRP A 71 -19.80 -18.14 -17.64
C TRP A 71 -18.67 -19.00 -18.22
N LYS A 72 -18.92 -19.67 -19.35
CA LYS A 72 -17.89 -20.43 -20.06
C LYS A 72 -16.95 -19.48 -20.80
N GLU A 73 -15.68 -19.82 -20.80
CA GLU A 73 -14.63 -19.00 -21.40
C GLU A 73 -14.54 -19.15 -22.91
N GLY A 74 -13.80 -18.24 -23.55
CA GLY A 74 -13.45 -18.37 -24.96
C GLY A 74 -14.56 -18.03 -25.97
N LYS A 75 -15.62 -17.31 -25.60
CA LYS A 75 -16.66 -16.90 -26.57
C LYS A 75 -16.43 -15.53 -27.23
N ARG A 76 -15.54 -14.72 -26.66
CA ARG A 76 -15.31 -13.31 -27.03
C ARG A 76 -14.53 -13.15 -28.34
N HIS A 77 -13.21 -13.32 -28.30
CA HIS A 77 -12.32 -13.22 -29.48
C HIS A 77 -12.12 -14.58 -30.16
N ASN A 78 -11.61 -14.59 -31.41
CA ASN A 78 -11.32 -15.79 -32.21
C ASN A 78 -12.45 -16.83 -32.27
N ALA A 79 -13.70 -16.36 -32.17
CA ALA A 79 -14.87 -17.23 -32.19
C ALA A 79 -15.21 -17.73 -33.60
N HIS A 80 -14.63 -17.14 -34.65
CA HIS A 80 -14.79 -17.58 -36.03
C HIS A 80 -14.18 -18.98 -36.24
N LEU A 81 -13.05 -19.28 -35.61
CA LEU A 81 -12.37 -20.59 -35.64
C LEU A 81 -13.19 -21.74 -34.98
N LYS A 82 -14.25 -21.41 -34.25
CA LYS A 82 -15.02 -22.39 -33.47
C LYS A 82 -16.27 -22.82 -34.24
N SER A 83 -16.54 -24.12 -34.22
CA SER A 83 -17.75 -24.68 -34.84
C SER A 83 -19.03 -24.07 -34.25
N LYS A 84 -20.12 -24.06 -35.04
CA LYS A 84 -21.44 -23.57 -34.59
C LYS A 84 -21.91 -24.30 -33.32
N LYS A 85 -21.70 -25.63 -33.24
CA LYS A 85 -22.00 -26.46 -32.06
C LYS A 85 -21.22 -26.01 -30.82
N SER A 86 -19.91 -25.77 -30.97
CA SER A 86 -19.06 -25.28 -29.87
C SER A 86 -19.51 -23.90 -29.39
N LYS A 87 -19.76 -22.96 -30.31
CA LYS A 87 -20.27 -21.62 -29.97
C LYS A 87 -21.59 -21.66 -29.20
N ARG A 88 -22.54 -22.54 -29.58
CA ARG A 88 -23.79 -22.73 -28.84
C ARG A 88 -23.55 -23.22 -27.41
N ARG A 89 -22.67 -24.20 -27.22
CA ARG A 89 -22.31 -24.73 -25.90
C ARG A 89 -21.67 -23.68 -24.99
N LEU A 90 -20.84 -22.79 -25.54
CA LEU A 90 -20.17 -21.71 -24.80
C LEU A 90 -21.10 -20.57 -24.36
N ARG A 91 -22.31 -20.45 -24.95
CA ARG A 91 -23.31 -19.47 -24.53
C ARG A 91 -24.10 -19.89 -23.29
N LYS A 92 -23.95 -21.14 -22.82
CA LYS A 92 -24.65 -21.61 -21.62
C LYS A 92 -23.79 -21.37 -20.37
N PRO A 93 -24.38 -20.98 -19.23
CA PRO A 93 -23.66 -20.93 -17.96
C PRO A 93 -23.20 -22.34 -17.54
N ALA A 94 -22.27 -22.37 -16.60
CA ALA A 94 -21.76 -23.60 -15.99
C ALA A 94 -21.59 -23.41 -14.48
N ILE A 95 -21.45 -24.51 -13.75
CA ILE A 95 -21.10 -24.51 -12.34
C ILE A 95 -19.58 -24.42 -12.20
N VAL A 96 -19.09 -23.77 -11.15
CA VAL A 96 -17.67 -23.74 -10.79
C VAL A 96 -17.22 -25.15 -10.38
N PRO A 97 -16.08 -25.64 -10.87
CA PRO A 97 -15.57 -26.94 -10.45
C PRO A 97 -15.38 -27.03 -8.93
N PRO A 98 -15.61 -28.21 -8.31
CA PRO A 98 -15.68 -28.35 -6.86
C PRO A 98 -14.40 -27.94 -6.13
N ALA A 99 -13.23 -28.21 -6.72
CA ALA A 99 -11.93 -27.81 -6.17
C ALA A 99 -11.83 -26.29 -5.97
N TYR A 100 -12.28 -25.50 -6.95
CA TYR A 100 -12.26 -24.04 -6.84
C TYR A 100 -13.36 -23.52 -5.91
N ALA A 101 -14.54 -24.13 -5.94
CA ALA A 101 -15.64 -23.77 -5.04
C ALA A 101 -15.22 -23.86 -3.56
N LYS A 102 -14.41 -24.88 -3.19
CA LYS A 102 -13.85 -25.02 -1.85
C LYS A 102 -13.00 -23.81 -1.43
N VAL A 103 -12.15 -23.29 -2.32
CA VAL A 103 -11.32 -22.11 -2.05
C VAL A 103 -12.18 -20.86 -1.90
N MET A 104 -13.19 -20.70 -2.76
CA MET A 104 -14.08 -19.54 -2.70
C MET A 104 -14.89 -19.49 -1.39
N LYS A 105 -15.34 -20.65 -0.90
CA LYS A 105 -16.01 -20.78 0.41
C LYS A 105 -15.08 -20.41 1.57
N LYS A 106 -13.83 -20.86 1.55
CA LYS A 106 -12.82 -20.49 2.58
C LYS A 106 -12.57 -18.99 2.67
N LEU A 107 -12.74 -18.26 1.57
CA LEU A 107 -12.53 -16.81 1.51
C LEU A 107 -13.81 -16.01 1.83
N ASN A 108 -14.85 -16.65 2.35
CA ASN A 108 -16.15 -16.03 2.65
C ASN A 108 -16.81 -15.36 1.43
N PHE A 109 -16.62 -15.92 0.22
CA PHE A 109 -17.32 -15.45 -0.97
C PHE A 109 -18.75 -15.98 -1.06
N CYS A 110 -18.97 -17.23 -0.64
CA CYS A 110 -20.29 -17.82 -0.46
C CYS A 110 -20.68 -17.72 1.02
N ALA A 111 -21.89 -17.23 1.28
CA ALA A 111 -22.53 -17.31 2.58
C ALA A 111 -23.23 -18.67 2.73
#